data_AF-A0A1Q5HT20-F1
#
_entry.id   AF-A0A1Q5HT20-F1
#
_cell.length_a   1.000
_cell.length_b   1.000
_cell.length_c   1.000
_cell.angle_alpha   90.00
_cell.angle_beta   90.00
_cell.angle_gamma   90.00
#
_symmetry.space_group_name_H-M   'P 1'
#
loop_
_entity.id
_entity.type
_entity.pdbx_description
1 polymer ?
#
loop_
_entity_poly.entity_id
_entity_poly.type
_entity_poly.pdbx_seq_one_letter_code
_entity_poly.pdbx_strand_id
1 'polypeptide(L)'
;MRVVDTPRRREHASCLPPELRDQEIAPEQMFAEPCSGYGTVYVHKGRDLHRRIVWFATWVDEITADTAGIDQVEGTRETVLAWARSRPAAAHLMPAAGGPGWVPLPDTDDDIDLPPLAD
;
A
#
# COMPACT_ATOMS: atom_id res chain seq x y z
N MET A 1 26.23 9.63 -31.71
CA MET A 1 26.71 9.61 -30.31
C MET A 1 25.87 8.56 -29.60
N ARG A 2 26.44 7.39 -29.28
CA ARG A 2 25.70 6.31 -28.60
C ARG A 2 25.55 6.72 -27.13
N VAL A 3 24.32 6.82 -26.65
CA VAL A 3 24.04 6.90 -25.22
C VAL A 3 24.59 5.59 -24.64
N VAL A 4 25.69 5.70 -23.89
CA VAL A 4 26.18 4.57 -23.11
C VAL A 4 25.18 4.42 -21.97
N ASP A 5 24.24 3.49 -22.14
CA ASP A 5 23.38 3.01 -21.06
C ASP A 5 24.31 2.41 -20.01
N THR A 6 24.74 3.26 -19.09
CA THR A 6 25.54 2.84 -17.96
C THR A 6 24.56 2.03 -17.10
N PRO A 7 24.82 0.74 -16.79
CA PRO A 7 23.88 -0.06 -16.03
C PRO A 7 23.66 0.66 -14.69
N ARG A 8 22.51 1.32 -14.56
CA ARG A 8 22.12 1.98 -13.32
C ARG A 8 22.04 0.86 -12.30
N ARG A 9 22.84 0.95 -11.23
CA ARG A 9 22.63 0.09 -10.05
C ARG A 9 21.15 0.21 -9.71
N ARG A 10 20.45 -0.92 -9.72
CA ARG A 10 19.05 -1.04 -9.38
C ARG A 10 18.76 -0.24 -8.11
N GLU A 11 17.98 0.82 -8.26
CA GLU A 11 17.39 1.50 -7.11
C GLU A 11 16.46 0.47 -6.46
N HIS A 12 16.68 0.18 -5.17
CA HIS A 12 15.85 -0.74 -4.37
C HIS A 12 15.94 -2.24 -4.69
N ALA A 13 17.07 -2.75 -5.22
CA ALA A 13 17.27 -4.20 -5.38
C ALA A 13 17.01 -5.04 -4.11
N SER A 14 17.15 -4.45 -2.92
CA SER A 14 16.82 -5.08 -1.64
C SER A 14 15.36 -5.52 -1.51
N CYS A 15 14.46 -4.88 -2.24
CA CYS A 15 13.03 -5.20 -2.29
C CYS A 15 12.68 -6.43 -3.12
N LEU A 16 13.59 -6.90 -3.96
CA LEU A 16 13.32 -8.06 -4.80
C LEU A 16 13.59 -9.36 -4.03
N PRO A 17 12.86 -10.45 -4.36
CA PRO A 17 13.25 -11.81 -4.00
C PRO A 17 14.73 -12.04 -4.34
N PRO A 18 15.51 -12.75 -3.50
CA PRO A 18 16.95 -12.96 -3.70
C PRO A 18 17.33 -13.39 -5.12
N GLU A 19 16.49 -14.23 -5.73
CA GLU A 19 16.66 -14.81 -7.07
C GLU A 19 16.52 -13.76 -8.19
N LEU A 20 15.80 -12.68 -7.90
CA LEU A 20 15.56 -11.57 -8.81
C LEU A 20 16.50 -10.39 -8.57
N ARG A 21 17.30 -10.36 -7.48
CA ARG A 21 18.20 -9.23 -7.10
C ARG A 21 19.35 -8.95 -8.05
N ASP A 22 19.77 -9.95 -8.81
CA ASP A 22 20.92 -9.87 -9.72
C ASP A 22 20.53 -9.92 -11.21
N GLN A 23 19.23 -9.96 -11.53
CA GLN A 23 18.76 -9.98 -12.93
C GLN A 23 18.86 -8.56 -13.55
N GLU A 24 18.91 -8.39 -14.86
CA GLU A 24 18.66 -7.07 -15.44
C GLU A 24 17.15 -6.96 -15.65
N ILE A 25 16.51 -5.98 -15.02
CA ILE A 25 15.10 -5.63 -15.30
C ILE A 25 15.08 -4.24 -15.93
N ALA A 26 14.18 -4.05 -16.89
CA ALA A 26 14.04 -2.76 -17.55
C ALA A 26 13.82 -1.66 -16.49
N PRO A 27 14.32 -0.43 -16.69
CA PRO A 27 14.09 0.70 -15.77
C PRO A 27 12.61 0.95 -15.45
N GLU A 28 11.72 0.45 -16.33
CA GLU A 28 10.28 0.60 -16.29
C GLU A 28 9.57 -0.49 -15.47
N GLN A 29 10.31 -1.44 -14.87
CA GLN A 29 9.72 -2.49 -14.05
C GLN A 29 9.34 -1.92 -12.67
N MET A 30 8.29 -1.09 -12.66
CA MET A 30 7.52 -0.68 -11.48
C MET A 30 7.18 -1.93 -10.68
N PHE A 31 7.53 -1.97 -9.40
CA PHE A 31 7.25 -3.13 -8.57
C PHE A 31 5.73 -3.27 -8.47
N ALA A 32 5.20 -4.44 -8.84
CA ALA A 32 3.76 -4.68 -8.80
C ALA A 32 3.25 -4.88 -7.36
N GLU A 33 4.13 -5.24 -6.42
CA GLU A 33 3.78 -5.52 -5.02
C GLU A 33 4.67 -4.69 -4.07
N PRO A 34 4.11 -4.13 -2.98
CA PRO A 34 4.86 -3.40 -1.95
C PRO A 34 5.94 -4.24 -1.25
N CYS A 35 7.05 -3.61 -0.83
CA CYS A 35 8.12 -4.30 -0.11
C CYS A 35 7.77 -4.55 1.37
N SER A 36 8.02 -5.78 1.85
CA SER A 36 7.90 -6.10 3.27
C SER A 36 8.82 -5.23 4.14
N GLY A 37 8.26 -4.68 5.22
CA GLY A 37 8.88 -3.73 6.14
C GLY A 37 8.83 -2.27 5.67
N TYR A 38 8.28 -2.00 4.48
CA TYR A 38 8.15 -0.67 3.89
C TYR A 38 6.69 -0.34 3.60
N GLY A 39 6.46 0.89 3.14
CA GLY A 39 5.13 1.40 2.80
C GLY A 39 4.16 1.52 3.97
N THR A 40 2.98 2.04 3.65
CA THR A 40 1.88 2.24 4.60
C THR A 40 0.62 1.57 4.09
N VAL A 41 -0.07 0.85 4.96
CA VAL A 41 -1.40 0.32 4.72
C VAL A 41 -2.43 1.34 5.17
N TYR A 42 -3.29 1.78 4.27
CA TYR A 42 -4.40 2.68 4.55
C TYR A 42 -5.70 1.89 4.54
N VAL A 43 -6.50 1.98 5.60
CA VAL A 43 -7.83 1.35 5.70
C VAL A 43 -8.88 2.45 5.71
N HIS A 44 -9.84 2.43 4.79
CA HIS A 44 -10.91 3.42 4.75
C HIS A 44 -12.22 2.84 4.18
N LYS A 45 -13.30 3.59 4.29
CA LYS A 45 -14.56 3.32 3.58
C LYS A 45 -14.55 4.05 2.23
N GLY A 46 -15.29 3.53 1.28
CA GLY A 46 -15.54 4.18 0.00
C GLY A 46 -16.86 3.71 -0.61
N ARG A 47 -17.10 4.11 -1.85
CA ARG A 47 -18.25 3.65 -2.64
C ARG A 47 -17.76 2.77 -3.78
N ASP A 48 -18.36 1.59 -3.95
CA ASP A 48 -18.15 0.77 -5.15
C ASP A 48 -18.81 1.42 -6.38
N LEU A 49 -18.65 0.80 -7.56
CA LEU A 49 -19.28 1.25 -8.82
C LEU A 49 -20.82 1.33 -8.73
N HIS A 50 -21.43 0.63 -7.78
CA HIS A 50 -22.87 0.61 -7.52
C HIS A 50 -23.29 1.54 -6.36
N ARG A 51 -22.40 2.42 -5.91
CA ARG A 51 -22.61 3.35 -4.78
C ARG A 51 -22.86 2.68 -3.43
N ARG A 52 -22.54 1.40 -3.29
CA ARG A 52 -22.63 0.70 -2.00
C ARG A 52 -21.41 1.07 -1.15
N ILE A 53 -21.64 1.23 0.15
CA ILE A 53 -20.55 1.42 1.10
C ILE A 53 -19.75 0.14 1.16
N VAL A 54 -18.47 0.23 0.85
CA VAL A 54 -17.51 -0.89 0.94
C VAL A 54 -16.28 -0.44 1.72
N TRP A 55 -15.56 -1.42 2.27
CA TRP A 55 -14.29 -1.19 2.93
C TRP A 55 -13.16 -1.40 1.92
N PHE A 56 -12.11 -0.60 2.06
CA PHE A 56 -10.89 -0.65 1.28
C PHE A 56 -9.68 -0.74 2.20
N ALA A 57 -8.69 -1.52 1.79
CA ALA A 57 -7.33 -1.37 2.27
C ALA A 57 -6.37 -1.30 1.09
N THR A 58 -5.42 -0.36 1.16
CA THR A 58 -4.40 -0.15 0.14
C THR A 58 -3.04 -0.07 0.81
N TRP A 59 -2.12 -0.95 0.41
CA TRP A 59 -0.72 -0.87 0.82
C TRP A 59 0.07 -0.16 -0.27
N VAL A 60 0.63 1.00 0.06
CA VAL A 60 1.44 1.81 -0.85
C VAL A 60 2.86 1.84 -0.33
N ASP A 61 3.79 1.39 -1.15
CA ASP A 61 5.22 1.58 -0.91
C ASP A 61 5.69 2.83 -1.64
N GLU A 62 5.92 3.91 -0.89
CA GLU A 62 6.44 5.16 -1.41
C GLU A 62 7.93 5.21 -1.12
N ILE A 63 8.76 5.05 -2.15
CA ILE A 63 10.20 5.22 -2.02
C ILE A 63 10.61 6.45 -2.82
N THR A 64 11.21 7.41 -2.13
CA THR A 64 11.75 8.64 -2.74
C THR A 64 10.75 9.42 -3.62
N ALA A 65 9.51 9.57 -3.14
CA ALA A 65 8.41 10.31 -3.80
C ALA A 65 7.83 9.66 -5.07
N ASP A 66 8.30 8.48 -5.45
CA ASP A 66 7.66 7.65 -6.47
C ASP A 66 6.98 6.43 -5.81
N THR A 67 5.78 6.10 -6.26
CA THR A 67 5.10 4.87 -5.83
C THR A 67 5.87 3.68 -6.40
N ALA A 68 6.59 2.98 -5.53
CA ALA A 68 7.38 1.82 -5.89
C ALA A 68 6.50 0.58 -6.08
N GLY A 69 5.44 0.43 -5.27
CA GLY A 69 4.46 -0.66 -5.41
C GLY A 69 3.13 -0.37 -4.72
N ILE A 70 2.06 -1.03 -5.21
CA ILE A 70 0.70 -0.88 -4.69
C ILE A 70 -0.04 -2.23 -4.69
N ASP A 71 -0.65 -2.58 -3.57
CA ASP A 71 -1.57 -3.72 -3.47
C ASP A 71 -2.85 -3.27 -2.75
N GLN A 72 -4.01 -3.78 -3.15
CA GLN A 72 -5.29 -3.35 -2.59
C GLN A 72 -6.31 -4.48 -2.48
N VAL A 73 -7.21 -4.33 -1.51
CA VAL A 73 -8.38 -5.18 -1.35
C VAL A 73 -9.62 -4.33 -1.11
N GLU A 74 -10.73 -4.77 -1.68
CA GLU A 74 -12.07 -4.22 -1.45
C GLU A 74 -12.97 -5.33 -0.90
N GLY A 75 -13.83 -5.03 0.07
CA GLY A 75 -14.84 -5.99 0.50
C GLY A 75 -15.52 -5.64 1.82
N THR A 76 -15.78 -6.69 2.61
CA THR A 76 -16.34 -6.54 3.95
C THR A 76 -15.29 -5.98 4.91
N ARG A 77 -15.77 -5.40 6.01
CA ARG A 77 -14.94 -4.93 7.11
C ARG A 77 -13.93 -5.99 7.56
N GLU A 78 -14.41 -7.20 7.82
CA GLU A 78 -13.62 -8.31 8.35
C GLU A 78 -12.54 -8.74 7.36
N THR A 79 -12.89 -8.84 6.08
CA THR A 79 -11.96 -9.22 5.00
C THR A 79 -10.85 -8.20 4.86
N VAL A 80 -11.20 -6.92 4.87
CA VAL A 80 -10.27 -5.80 4.69
C VAL A 80 -9.34 -5.66 5.89
N LEU A 81 -9.84 -5.80 7.12
CA LEU A 81 -9.03 -5.70 8.33
C LEU A 81 -8.09 -6.89 8.50
N ALA A 82 -8.57 -8.11 8.20
CA ALA A 82 -7.71 -9.30 8.19
C ALA A 82 -6.58 -9.17 7.16
N TRP A 83 -6.90 -8.70 5.95
CA TRP A 83 -5.90 -8.43 4.92
C TRP A 83 -4.90 -7.36 5.36
N ALA A 84 -5.37 -6.22 5.88
CA ALA A 84 -4.53 -5.10 6.28
C ALA A 84 -3.50 -5.54 7.34
N ARG A 85 -3.94 -6.27 8.37
CA ARG A 85 -3.05 -6.79 9.42
C ARG A 85 -2.10 -7.88 8.95
N SER A 86 -2.45 -8.61 7.89
CA SER A 86 -1.54 -9.60 7.30
C SER A 86 -0.36 -8.98 6.56
N ARG A 87 -0.45 -7.69 6.20
CA ARG A 87 0.61 -7.02 5.45
C ARG A 87 1.74 -6.58 6.38
N PRO A 88 2.99 -6.98 6.10
CA PRO A 88 4.14 -6.56 6.89
C PRO A 88 4.57 -5.15 6.51
N ALA A 89 3.66 -4.18 6.58
CA ALA A 89 3.94 -2.77 6.28
C ALA A 89 4.68 -2.09 7.44
N ALA A 90 5.32 -0.94 7.16
CA ALA A 90 5.95 -0.13 8.21
C ALA A 90 4.91 0.56 9.12
N ALA A 91 3.73 0.85 8.59
CA ALA A 91 2.62 1.45 9.30
C ALA A 91 1.26 1.01 8.75
N HIS A 92 0.26 1.03 9.63
CA HIS A 92 -1.15 0.80 9.30
C HIS A 92 -1.96 1.98 9.82
N LEU A 93 -2.73 2.62 8.94
CA LEU A 93 -3.45 3.86 9.22
C LEU A 93 -4.93 3.78 8.84
N MET A 94 -5.75 4.58 9.53
CA MET A 94 -7.16 4.80 9.22
C MET A 94 -7.53 6.29 9.32
N PRO A 95 -8.60 6.76 8.66
CA PRO A 95 -9.09 8.12 8.82
C PRO A 95 -9.41 8.45 10.28
N ALA A 96 -9.06 9.66 10.71
CA ALA A 96 -9.47 10.16 12.02
C ALA A 96 -10.99 10.35 12.08
N ALA A 97 -11.65 9.84 13.12
CA ALA A 97 -13.09 9.98 13.29
C ALA A 97 -13.55 11.45 13.43
N GLY A 98 -12.70 12.30 14.03
CA GLY A 98 -13.02 13.69 14.38
C GLY A 98 -12.58 14.77 13.38
N GLY A 99 -12.07 14.41 12.20
CA GLY A 99 -11.61 15.43 11.25
C GLY A 99 -10.65 14.93 10.18
N PRO A 100 -9.99 15.85 9.45
CA PRO A 100 -9.02 15.48 8.43
C PRO A 100 -7.78 14.85 9.08
N GLY A 101 -7.26 13.79 8.45
CA GLY A 101 -6.02 13.16 8.85
C GLY A 101 -6.13 11.65 8.98
N TRP A 102 -4.98 11.03 9.22
CA TRP A 102 -4.81 9.60 9.38
C TRP A 102 -4.24 9.31 10.76
N VAL A 103 -4.80 8.31 11.44
CA VAL A 103 -4.37 7.83 12.76
C VAL A 103 -3.95 6.37 12.66
N PRO A 104 -3.09 5.88 13.56
CA PRO A 104 -2.74 4.46 13.60
C PRO A 104 -3.98 3.56 13.66
N LEU A 105 -3.97 2.49 12.88
CA LEU A 105 -4.97 1.45 12.95
C LEU A 105 -4.87 0.76 14.33
N PRO A 106 -5.95 0.66 15.10
CA PRO A 106 -5.96 -0.07 16.36
C PRO A 106 -5.62 -1.56 16.21
N ASP A 107 -4.97 -2.12 17.23
CA ASP A 107 -4.63 -3.55 17.29
C ASP A 107 -5.89 -4.44 17.27
N THR A 108 -6.98 -3.94 17.82
CA THR A 108 -8.28 -4.58 17.96
C THR A 108 -9.30 -4.04 16.96
N ASP A 109 -10.19 -4.90 16.49
CA ASP A 109 -11.27 -4.48 15.59
C ASP A 109 -12.30 -3.60 16.30
N ASP A 110 -12.58 -3.86 17.58
CA ASP A 110 -13.68 -3.20 18.29
C ASP A 110 -13.56 -1.67 18.35
N ASP A 111 -12.33 -1.16 18.27
CA ASP A 111 -12.00 0.26 18.36
C ASP A 111 -11.98 0.97 17.00
N ILE A 112 -12.32 0.27 15.91
CA ILE A 112 -12.29 0.80 14.56
C ILE A 112 -13.63 1.45 14.21
N ASP A 113 -13.70 2.77 14.43
CA ASP A 113 -14.79 3.63 13.99
C ASP A 113 -14.36 4.52 12.82
N LEU A 114 -14.62 4.04 11.60
CA LEU A 114 -14.37 4.82 10.39
C LEU A 114 -15.50 5.83 10.14
N PRO A 115 -15.17 7.11 9.88
CA PRO A 115 -16.16 8.15 9.66
C PRO A 115 -17.13 7.78 8.52
N PRO A 116 -18.38 8.27 8.58
CA PRO A 116 -19.32 8.10 7.48
C PRO A 116 -18.77 8.76 6.21
N LEU A 117 -19.14 8.22 5.06
CA LEU A 117 -18.80 8.83 3.77
C LEU A 117 -19.54 10.16 3.64
N ALA A 118 -18.81 11.23 3.32
CA ALA A 118 -19.43 12.48 2.91
C ALA A 118 -20.21 12.27 1.60
N ASP A 119 -21.37 12.90 1.48
CA ASP A 119 -22.25 12.79 0.32
C ASP A 119 -21.77 13.56 -0.91
#